data_AF-A0A3B0XRH0-F1
#
_entry.id   AF-A0A3B0XRH0-F1
#
_cell.length_a   1.000
_cell.length_b   1.000
_cell.length_c   1.000
_cell.angle_alpha   90.00
_cell.angle_beta   90.00
_cell.angle_gamma   90.00
#
_symmetry.space_group_name_H-M   'P 1'
#
loop_
_entity.id
_entity.type
_entity.pdbx_description
1 polymer ?
#
loop_
_entity_poly.entity_id
_entity_poly.type
_entity_poly.pdbx_seq_one_letter_code
_entity_poly.pdbx_strand_id
1 'polypeptide(L)'
;MAKSIASINSLLVSLKTVNNSLPLKLQQLGFNTNLSLGAEQEYTVKTLMNAIDTLAVQFLTITANRNQFIQRTSYNERMEIESCLNSLLSCLQQTKLELSSLQPNQILCDANMALFYTSESDEYRSLKLLDAVHFIDMIKPYCRMLEMIIAQERIHALSAVLETLLSKENTALTETDNELTEEQSNAIELSQYLIRQAL
;
A
#
# COMPACT_ATOMS: atom_id res chain seq x y z
N MET A 1 13.85 -5.08 18.66
CA MET A 1 13.54 -5.62 17.31
C MET A 1 12.13 -6.21 17.18
N ALA A 2 11.64 -7.07 18.08
CA ALA A 2 10.26 -7.59 18.01
C ALA A 2 9.16 -6.53 18.17
N LYS A 3 9.41 -5.55 19.05
CA LYS A 3 8.44 -4.51 19.43
C LYS A 3 8.07 -3.58 18.26
N SER A 4 9.03 -3.22 17.39
CA SER A 4 8.77 -2.28 16.30
C SER A 4 7.84 -2.87 15.24
N ILE A 5 7.93 -4.17 14.94
CA ILE A 5 7.06 -4.81 13.93
C ILE A 5 5.64 -4.99 14.45
N ALA A 6 5.50 -5.42 15.71
CA ALA A 6 4.19 -5.50 16.35
C ALA A 6 3.53 -4.10 16.44
N SER A 7 4.33 -3.07 16.74
CA SER A 7 3.91 -1.67 16.73
C SER A 7 3.45 -1.24 15.33
N ILE A 8 4.29 -1.41 14.31
CA ILE A 8 3.96 -1.13 12.90
C ILE A 8 2.66 -1.82 12.48
N ASN A 9 2.51 -3.12 12.74
CA ASN A 9 1.29 -3.85 12.38
C ASN A 9 0.05 -3.32 13.11
N SER A 10 0.18 -2.99 14.40
CA SER A 10 -0.90 -2.36 15.17
C SER A 10 -1.29 -1.00 14.60
N LEU A 11 -0.32 -0.20 14.16
CA LEU A 11 -0.56 1.09 13.52
C LEU A 11 -1.28 0.92 12.18
N LEU A 12 -0.85 -0.02 11.34
CA LEU A 12 -1.47 -0.26 10.03
C LEU A 12 -2.93 -0.72 10.14
N VAL A 13 -3.24 -1.59 11.10
CA VAL A 13 -4.63 -1.99 11.39
C VAL A 13 -5.46 -0.80 11.88
N SER A 14 -4.88 0.02 12.75
CA SER A 14 -5.54 1.23 13.28
C SER A 14 -5.79 2.26 12.18
N LEU A 15 -4.80 2.48 11.30
CA LEU A 15 -4.91 3.34 10.12
C LEU A 15 -6.08 2.92 9.25
N LYS A 16 -6.12 1.64 8.84
CA LYS A 16 -7.21 1.10 8.02
C LYS A 16 -8.58 1.27 8.69
N THR A 17 -8.65 1.02 10.00
CA THR A 17 -9.90 1.15 10.76
C THR A 17 -10.41 2.58 10.79
N VAL A 18 -9.53 3.55 11.06
CA VAL A 18 -9.91 4.97 11.08
C VAL A 18 -10.22 5.47 9.67
N ASN A 19 -9.37 5.16 8.70
CA ASN A 19 -9.50 5.58 7.30
C ASN A 19 -10.85 5.17 6.71
N ASN A 20 -11.30 3.94 6.94
CA ASN A 20 -12.60 3.45 6.46
C ASN A 20 -13.81 4.25 6.99
N SER A 21 -13.67 4.93 8.13
CA SER A 21 -14.78 5.68 8.75
C SER A 21 -14.90 7.13 8.24
N LEU A 22 -13.84 7.69 7.66
CA LEU A 22 -13.79 9.10 7.27
C LEU A 22 -14.59 9.44 6.00
N PRO A 23 -14.52 8.67 4.89
CA PRO A 23 -15.15 9.05 3.63
C PRO A 23 -16.64 9.28 3.75
N LEU A 24 -17.34 8.39 4.45
CA LEU A 24 -18.78 8.46 4.63
C LEU A 24 -19.18 9.70 5.46
N LYS A 25 -18.40 10.00 6.51
CA LYS A 25 -18.67 11.17 7.36
C LYS A 25 -18.37 12.49 6.65
N LEU A 26 -17.30 12.55 5.85
CA LEU A 26 -16.98 13.70 5.01
C LEU A 26 -18.10 14.00 4.00
N GLN A 27 -18.61 12.96 3.34
CA GLN A 27 -19.73 13.10 2.40
C GLN A 27 -21.02 13.56 3.10
N GLN A 28 -21.33 13.00 4.28
CA GLN A 28 -22.50 13.42 5.07
C GLN A 28 -22.44 14.89 5.51
N LEU A 29 -21.23 15.41 5.75
CA LEU A 29 -20.97 16.80 6.12
C LEU A 29 -20.87 17.73 4.90
N GLY A 30 -21.04 17.21 3.68
CA GLY A 30 -21.06 18.01 2.45
C GLY A 30 -19.68 18.38 1.89
N PHE A 31 -18.60 17.76 2.36
CA PHE A 31 -17.27 17.98 1.77
C PHE A 31 -17.20 17.40 0.35
N ASN A 32 -16.70 18.20 -0.59
CA ASN A 32 -16.49 17.74 -1.95
C ASN A 32 -15.22 16.87 -2.04
N THR A 33 -15.42 15.54 -2.03
CA THR A 33 -14.31 14.57 -2.06
C THR A 33 -13.58 14.45 -3.41
N ASN A 34 -14.07 15.11 -4.45
CA ASN A 34 -13.46 15.11 -5.79
C ASN A 34 -12.50 16.28 -6.02
N LEU A 35 -12.44 17.24 -5.08
CA LEU A 35 -11.47 18.33 -5.15
C LEU A 35 -10.05 17.81 -4.98
N SER A 36 -9.12 18.44 -5.70
CA SER A 36 -7.71 18.06 -5.69
C SER A 36 -6.98 18.58 -4.44
N LEU A 37 -5.93 17.87 -4.05
CA LEU A 37 -5.14 17.99 -2.83
C LEU A 37 -3.66 17.82 -3.16
N GLY A 38 -2.81 18.45 -2.34
CA GLY A 38 -1.35 18.40 -2.47
C GLY A 38 -0.79 19.52 -3.36
N ALA A 39 0.51 19.79 -3.21
CA ALA A 39 1.19 20.87 -3.93
C ALA A 39 1.11 20.69 -5.46
N GLU A 40 1.12 19.44 -5.91
CA GLU A 40 1.04 19.05 -7.33
C GLU A 40 -0.36 18.59 -7.76
N GLN A 41 -1.38 18.73 -6.89
CA GLN A 41 -2.75 18.27 -7.16
C GLN A 41 -2.85 16.76 -7.48
N GLU A 42 -1.89 15.96 -6.99
CA GLU A 42 -1.79 14.52 -7.27
C GLU A 42 -2.96 13.71 -6.71
N TYR A 43 -3.62 14.23 -5.67
CA TYR A 43 -4.66 13.51 -4.95
C TYR A 43 -5.99 14.22 -5.06
N THR A 44 -7.07 13.46 -5.01
CA THR A 44 -8.36 13.91 -4.50
C THR A 44 -8.53 13.34 -3.10
N VAL A 45 -9.50 13.81 -2.32
CA VAL A 45 -9.79 13.19 -1.00
C VAL A 45 -10.00 11.69 -1.17
N LYS A 46 -10.74 11.28 -2.22
CA LYS A 46 -10.98 9.87 -2.52
C LYS A 46 -9.71 9.08 -2.84
N THR A 47 -8.82 9.62 -3.69
CA THR A 47 -7.59 8.89 -4.05
C THR A 47 -6.58 8.88 -2.90
N LEU A 48 -6.55 9.90 -2.04
CA LEU A 48 -5.77 9.91 -0.81
C LEU A 48 -6.20 8.81 0.17
N MET A 49 -7.51 8.70 0.42
CA MET A 49 -8.06 7.62 1.27
C MET A 49 -7.69 6.24 0.72
N ASN A 50 -7.82 6.06 -0.60
CA ASN A 50 -7.43 4.80 -1.25
C ASN A 50 -5.92 4.52 -1.18
N ALA A 51 -5.08 5.56 -1.27
CA ALA A 51 -3.63 5.43 -1.14
C ALA A 51 -3.23 4.98 0.28
N ILE A 52 -3.87 5.52 1.32
CA ILE A 52 -3.67 5.10 2.72
C ILE A 52 -4.03 3.61 2.89
N ASP A 53 -5.18 3.17 2.37
CA ASP A 53 -5.59 1.77 2.48
C ASP A 53 -4.66 0.83 1.72
N THR A 54 -4.26 1.21 0.50
CA THR A 54 -3.35 0.42 -0.33
C THR A 54 -2.00 0.26 0.38
N LEU A 55 -1.46 1.35 0.90
CA LEU A 55 -0.22 1.35 1.67
C LEU A 55 -0.32 0.47 2.92
N ALA A 56 -1.44 0.54 3.64
CA ALA A 56 -1.66 -0.29 4.82
C ALA A 56 -1.65 -1.79 4.49
N VAL A 57 -2.32 -2.18 3.40
CA VAL A 57 -2.36 -3.57 2.92
C VAL A 57 -0.99 -4.03 2.42
N GLN A 58 -0.28 -3.21 1.66
CA GLN A 58 1.07 -3.51 1.17
C GLN A 58 2.02 -3.77 2.34
N PHE A 59 2.06 -2.86 3.32
CA PHE A 59 2.91 -3.04 4.48
C PHE A 59 2.55 -4.27 5.31
N LEU A 60 1.25 -4.53 5.55
CA LEU A 60 0.82 -5.74 6.27
C LEU A 60 1.26 -7.02 5.53
N THR A 61 1.24 -7.00 4.19
CA THR A 61 1.72 -8.10 3.36
C THR A 61 3.23 -8.28 3.50
N ILE A 62 3.98 -7.18 3.46
CA ILE A 62 5.44 -7.18 3.59
C ILE A 62 5.88 -7.65 4.99
N THR A 63 5.20 -7.20 6.05
CA THR A 63 5.54 -7.54 7.43
C THR A 63 5.02 -8.92 7.87
N ALA A 64 4.17 -9.57 7.08
CA ALA A 64 3.67 -10.92 7.36
C ALA A 64 4.82 -11.93 7.53
N ASN A 65 5.88 -11.82 6.72
CA ASN A 65 7.11 -12.56 6.94
C ASN A 65 8.10 -11.73 7.78
N ARG A 66 7.94 -11.82 9.10
CA ARG A 66 8.73 -11.06 10.07
C ARG A 66 10.24 -11.18 9.88
N ASN A 67 10.76 -12.39 9.62
CA ASN A 67 12.20 -12.60 9.51
C ASN A 67 12.77 -11.92 8.27
N GLN A 68 12.09 -12.05 7.14
CA GLN A 68 12.47 -11.38 5.91
C GLN A 68 12.38 -9.85 6.05
N PHE A 69 11.33 -9.32 6.67
CA PHE A 69 11.22 -7.89 6.91
C PHE A 69 12.38 -7.34 7.76
N ILE A 70 12.79 -8.07 8.81
CA ILE A 70 13.94 -7.67 9.64
C ILE A 70 15.24 -7.67 8.84
N GLN A 71 15.45 -8.66 7.97
CA GLN A 71 16.65 -8.79 7.15
C GLN A 71 16.73 -7.72 6.06
N ARG A 72 15.57 -7.28 5.53
CA ARG A 72 15.46 -6.31 4.43
C ARG A 72 15.40 -4.85 4.89
N THR A 73 15.33 -4.59 6.19
CA THR A 73 15.27 -3.23 6.73
C THR A 73 16.34 -3.00 7.80
N SER A 74 16.88 -1.79 7.85
CA SER A 74 17.70 -1.33 8.97
C SER A 74 16.84 -1.00 10.19
N TYR A 75 17.46 -0.85 11.35
CA TYR A 75 16.74 -0.40 12.54
C TYR A 75 16.18 1.02 12.38
N ASN A 76 16.97 1.93 11.79
CA ASN A 76 16.58 3.33 11.60
C ASN A 76 15.39 3.44 10.64
N GLU A 77 15.41 2.71 9.52
CA GLU A 77 14.27 2.67 8.58
C GLU A 77 12.99 2.20 9.26
N ARG A 78 13.07 1.18 10.11
CA ARG A 78 11.89 0.71 10.87
C ARG A 78 11.36 1.78 11.83
N MET A 79 12.25 2.53 12.49
CA MET A 79 11.84 3.62 13.38
C MET A 79 11.24 4.80 12.61
N GLU A 80 11.78 5.12 11.43
CA GLU A 80 11.24 6.17 10.54
C GLU A 80 9.86 5.78 10.01
N ILE A 81 9.69 4.54 9.54
CA ILE A 81 8.40 3.98 9.12
C ILE A 81 7.40 4.06 10.28
N GLU A 82 7.78 3.60 11.47
CA GLU A 82 6.92 3.65 12.66
C GLU A 82 6.53 5.08 13.04
N SER A 83 7.47 6.03 12.99
CA SER A 83 7.22 7.44 13.26
C SER A 83 6.24 8.04 12.24
N CYS A 84 6.45 7.80 10.95
CA CYS A 84 5.57 8.31 9.90
C CYS A 84 4.16 7.72 10.00
N LEU A 85 4.03 6.42 10.28
CA LEU A 85 2.73 5.77 10.48
C LEU A 85 2.00 6.33 11.71
N ASN A 86 2.71 6.64 12.79
CA ASN A 86 2.14 7.30 13.96
C ASN A 86 1.63 8.70 13.64
N SER A 87 2.41 9.51 12.92
CA SER A 87 1.99 10.86 12.50
C SER A 87 0.77 10.81 11.59
N LEU A 88 0.76 9.89 10.61
CA LEU A 88 -0.39 9.67 9.73
C LEU A 88 -1.64 9.25 10.53
N LEU A 89 -1.49 8.33 11.49
CA LEU A 89 -2.60 7.88 12.34
C LEU A 89 -3.13 9.02 13.19
N SER A 90 -2.25 9.85 13.72
CA SER A 90 -2.63 11.03 14.51
C SER A 90 -3.46 12.00 13.68
N CYS A 91 -3.08 12.28 12.43
CA CYS A 91 -3.86 13.11 11.51
C CYS A 91 -5.27 12.54 11.26
N LEU A 92 -5.38 11.24 11.00
CA LEU A 92 -6.66 10.58 10.76
C LEU A 92 -7.54 10.57 12.01
N GLN A 93 -6.96 10.33 13.19
CA GLN A 93 -7.69 10.35 14.46
C GLN A 93 -8.17 11.75 14.82
N GLN A 94 -7.34 12.78 14.66
CA GLN A 94 -7.74 14.17 14.88
C GLN A 94 -8.88 14.56 13.93
N THR A 95 -8.75 14.21 12.65
CA THR A 95 -9.83 14.43 11.67
C THR A 95 -11.10 13.70 12.08
N LYS A 96 -11.02 12.44 12.51
CA LYS A 96 -12.19 11.68 12.97
C LYS A 96 -12.88 12.37 14.16
N LEU A 97 -12.10 12.86 15.13
CA LEU A 97 -12.64 13.56 16.30
C LEU A 97 -13.33 14.86 15.89
N GLU A 98 -12.69 15.65 15.04
CA GLU A 98 -13.24 16.90 14.49
C GLU A 98 -14.53 16.64 13.70
N LEU A 99 -14.54 15.68 12.79
CA LEU A 99 -15.77 15.33 12.04
C LEU A 99 -16.88 14.78 12.94
N SER A 100 -16.56 14.23 14.11
CA SER A 100 -17.56 13.72 15.06
C SER A 100 -18.23 14.84 15.85
N SER A 101 -17.55 15.98 16.05
CA SER A 101 -18.12 17.15 16.73
C SER A 101 -18.89 18.07 15.78
N LEU A 102 -18.62 18.02 14.48
CA LEU A 102 -19.29 18.85 13.48
C LEU A 102 -20.73 18.39 13.21
N GLN A 103 -21.65 19.35 13.11
CA GLN A 103 -23.01 19.11 12.61
C GLN A 103 -23.18 19.72 11.20
N PRO A 104 -23.95 19.08 10.31
CA PRO A 104 -24.11 19.53 8.92
C PRO A 104 -24.64 20.96 8.77
N ASN A 105 -25.51 21.41 9.69
CA ASN A 105 -26.15 22.72 9.61
C ASN A 105 -25.27 23.85 10.16
N GLN A 106 -24.11 23.51 10.71
CA GLN A 106 -23.24 24.38 11.49
C GLN A 106 -21.92 24.69 10.76
N ILE A 107 -21.75 24.14 9.55
CA ILE A 107 -20.54 24.30 8.76
C ILE A 107 -20.90 24.68 7.33
N LEU A 108 -20.04 25.50 6.73
CA LEU A 108 -20.08 25.79 5.30
C LEU A 108 -18.80 25.25 4.68
N CYS A 109 -18.92 24.15 3.95
CA CYS A 109 -17.79 23.55 3.23
C CYS A 109 -17.38 24.44 2.05
N ASP A 110 -16.07 24.60 1.84
CA ASP A 110 -15.53 25.34 0.72
C ASP A 110 -15.77 24.59 -0.60
N ALA A 111 -16.25 25.29 -1.63
CA ALA A 111 -16.56 24.71 -2.93
C ALA A 111 -15.31 24.49 -3.81
N ASN A 112 -14.23 25.22 -3.54
CA ASN A 112 -13.00 25.25 -4.34
C ASN A 112 -11.81 24.60 -3.64
N MET A 113 -11.79 24.61 -2.30
CA MET A 113 -10.71 24.02 -1.50
C MET A 113 -11.15 22.73 -0.78
N ALA A 114 -10.44 21.64 -1.04
CA ALA A 114 -10.71 20.36 -0.42
C ALA A 114 -10.43 20.38 1.10
N LEU A 115 -11.36 19.86 1.90
CA LEU A 115 -11.21 19.72 3.37
C LEU A 115 -11.19 21.03 4.16
N PHE A 116 -11.58 22.15 3.54
CA PHE A 116 -11.77 23.43 4.21
C PHE A 116 -13.24 23.67 4.52
N TYR A 117 -13.50 24.33 5.64
CA TYR A 117 -14.84 24.71 6.04
C TYR A 117 -14.81 25.96 6.92
N THR A 118 -15.89 26.74 6.87
CA THR A 118 -16.15 27.82 7.82
C THR A 118 -17.04 27.29 8.94
N SER A 119 -16.61 27.49 10.18
CA SER A 119 -17.35 27.11 11.38
C SER A 119 -18.47 28.11 11.71
N GLU A 120 -19.34 27.79 12.67
CA GLU A 120 -20.37 28.72 13.17
C GLU A 120 -19.82 30.03 13.71
N SER A 121 -18.58 30.03 14.18
CA SER A 121 -17.89 31.22 14.70
C SER A 121 -17.27 32.08 13.59
N ASP A 122 -17.60 31.79 12.33
CA ASP A 122 -17.04 32.41 11.12
C ASP A 122 -15.52 32.23 10.98
N GLU A 123 -14.96 31.25 11.69
CA GLU A 123 -13.57 30.87 11.55
C GLU A 123 -13.37 29.90 10.40
N TYR A 124 -12.47 30.25 9.49
CA TYR A 124 -12.03 29.40 8.39
C TYR A 124 -11.02 28.37 8.91
N ARG A 125 -11.33 27.08 8.71
CA ARG A 125 -10.55 25.95 9.22
C ARG A 125 -10.30 24.91 8.14
N SER A 126 -9.25 24.14 8.32
CA SER A 126 -8.88 23.01 7.47
C SER A 126 -8.76 21.74 8.30
N LEU A 127 -9.30 20.64 7.81
CA LEU A 127 -9.14 19.35 8.48
C LEU A 127 -7.68 18.90 8.45
N LYS A 128 -7.22 18.29 9.55
CA LYS A 128 -5.85 17.77 9.66
C LYS A 128 -5.50 16.69 8.64
N LEU A 129 -6.51 16.09 8.01
CA LEU A 129 -6.35 15.14 6.92
C LEU A 129 -5.55 15.72 5.73
N LEU A 130 -5.52 17.04 5.54
CA LEU A 130 -4.69 17.67 4.51
C LEU A 130 -3.19 17.30 4.66
N ASP A 131 -2.72 17.18 5.90
CA ASP A 131 -1.32 16.83 6.21
C ASP A 131 -0.99 15.36 5.90
N ALA A 132 -2.00 14.50 5.73
CA ALA A 132 -1.79 13.09 5.42
C ALA A 132 -1.07 12.89 4.08
N VAL A 133 -1.22 13.81 3.14
CA VAL A 133 -0.51 13.79 1.85
C VAL A 133 1.01 13.73 2.07
N HIS A 134 1.52 14.60 2.93
CA HIS A 134 2.95 14.67 3.24
C HIS A 134 3.48 13.35 3.82
N PHE A 135 2.76 12.77 4.79
CA PHE A 135 3.19 11.51 5.41
C PHE A 135 3.10 10.32 4.47
N ILE A 136 2.12 10.30 3.55
CA ILE A 136 2.06 9.28 2.50
C ILE A 136 3.26 9.39 1.57
N ASP A 137 3.61 10.61 1.14
CA ASP A 137 4.73 10.82 0.24
C ASP A 137 6.08 10.48 0.90
N MET A 138 6.20 10.65 2.22
CA MET A 138 7.36 10.19 2.98
C MET A 138 7.45 8.65 3.10
N ILE A 139 6.30 7.95 3.20
CA ILE A 139 6.29 6.49 3.39
C ILE A 139 6.43 5.73 2.06
N LYS A 140 5.88 6.27 0.96
CA LYS A 140 5.89 5.65 -0.38
C LYS A 140 7.27 5.09 -0.81
N PRO A 141 8.41 5.78 -0.61
CA PRO A 141 9.72 5.25 -0.98
C PRO A 141 10.05 3.93 -0.29
N TYR A 142 9.73 3.78 1.01
CA TYR A 142 9.96 2.54 1.75
C TYR A 142 9.09 1.40 1.23
N CYS A 143 7.82 1.66 0.91
CA CYS A 143 6.96 0.69 0.23
C CYS A 143 7.60 0.17 -1.06
N ARG A 144 7.98 1.09 -1.96
CA ARG A 144 8.54 0.75 -3.28
C ARG A 144 9.84 -0.02 -3.16
N MET A 145 10.73 0.41 -2.25
CA MET A 145 11.99 -0.28 -1.99
C MET A 145 11.75 -1.72 -1.54
N LEU A 146 10.84 -1.93 -0.58
CA LEU A 146 10.55 -3.26 -0.05
C LEU A 146 9.87 -4.16 -1.08
N GLU A 147 8.96 -3.62 -1.90
CA GLU A 147 8.34 -4.34 -3.01
C GLU A 147 9.37 -4.77 -4.05
N MET A 148 10.31 -3.88 -4.42
CA MET A 148 11.36 -4.18 -5.37
C MET A 148 12.28 -5.30 -4.88
N ILE A 149 12.69 -5.27 -3.61
CA ILE A 149 13.50 -6.34 -2.99
C ILE A 149 12.74 -7.67 -3.04
N ILE A 150 11.45 -7.68 -2.67
CA ILE A 150 10.62 -8.89 -2.72
C ILE A 150 10.47 -9.42 -4.15
N ALA A 151 10.25 -8.54 -5.12
CA ALA A 151 10.11 -8.92 -6.52
C ALA A 151 11.40 -9.54 -7.06
N GLN A 152 12.54 -8.93 -6.78
CA GLN A 152 13.85 -9.42 -7.21
C GLN A 152 14.15 -10.81 -6.64
N GLU A 153 13.88 -11.05 -5.36
CA GLU A 153 14.04 -12.37 -4.75
C GLU A 153 13.12 -13.42 -5.36
N ARG A 154 11.87 -13.07 -5.67
CA ARG A 154 10.93 -13.97 -6.36
C ARG A 154 11.45 -14.35 -7.75
N ILE A 155 11.98 -13.37 -8.49
CA ILE A 155 12.59 -13.63 -9.80
C ILE A 155 13.77 -14.58 -9.64
N HIS A 156 14.69 -14.32 -8.71
CA HIS A 156 15.83 -15.21 -8.47
C HIS A 156 15.42 -16.64 -8.06
N ALA A 157 14.42 -16.78 -7.19
CA ALA A 157 13.91 -18.09 -6.79
C ALA A 157 13.29 -18.85 -7.98
N LEU A 158 12.52 -18.16 -8.82
CA LEU A 158 11.95 -18.75 -10.05
C LEU A 158 13.05 -19.14 -11.04
N SER A 159 14.07 -18.30 -11.24
CA SER A 159 15.23 -18.61 -12.08
C SER A 159 15.96 -19.86 -11.59
N ALA A 160 16.22 -19.99 -10.29
CA ALA A 160 16.90 -21.16 -9.73
C ALA A 160 16.07 -22.46 -9.87
N VAL A 161 14.74 -22.37 -9.72
CA VAL A 161 13.84 -23.51 -9.97
C VAL A 161 13.87 -23.89 -11.44
N LEU A 162 13.83 -22.90 -12.34
CA LEU A 162 13.87 -23.13 -13.78
C LEU A 162 15.20 -23.74 -14.22
N GLU A 163 16.34 -23.27 -13.70
CA GLU A 163 17.65 -23.90 -13.91
C GLU A 163 17.68 -25.35 -13.41
N THR A 164 17.08 -25.62 -12.26
CA THR A 164 16.97 -26.99 -11.73
C THR A 164 16.11 -27.87 -12.64
N LEU A 165 14.99 -27.36 -13.15
CA LEU A 165 14.13 -28.09 -14.09
C LEU A 165 14.83 -28.35 -15.42
N LEU A 166 15.48 -27.35 -16.00
CA LEU A 166 16.27 -27.49 -17.24
C LEU A 166 17.45 -28.46 -17.05
N SER A 167 18.12 -28.42 -15.89
CA SER A 167 19.19 -29.37 -15.58
C SER A 167 18.68 -30.81 -15.45
N LYS A 168 17.47 -31.00 -14.89
CA LYS A 168 16.81 -32.31 -14.80
C LYS A 168 16.36 -32.83 -16.15
N GLU A 169 15.86 -31.98 -17.02
CA GLU A 169 15.50 -32.30 -18.40
C GLU A 169 16.75 -32.69 -19.23
N ASN A 170 17.86 -31.98 -19.03
CA ASN A 170 19.15 -32.35 -19.64
C ASN A 170 19.71 -33.68 -19.10
N THR A 171 19.49 -34.03 -17.83
CA THR A 171 19.85 -35.36 -17.31
C THR A 171 18.88 -36.46 -17.76
N ALA A 172 17.60 -36.14 -18.00
CA ALA A 172 16.62 -37.08 -18.55
C ALA A 172 16.90 -37.41 -20.03
N LEU A 173 17.50 -36.47 -20.78
CA LEU A 173 17.97 -36.73 -22.15
C LEU A 173 19.18 -37.69 -22.22
N THR A 174 19.82 -38.00 -21.09
CA THR A 174 20.88 -39.02 -20.98
C THR A 174 20.39 -40.40 -20.51
N GLU A 175 19.11 -40.54 -20.15
CA GLU A 175 18.49 -41.84 -19.88
C GLU A 175 17.45 -42.14 -20.98
N THR A 176 17.86 -43.04 -21.86
CA THR A 176 17.14 -43.66 -22.98
C THR A 176 15.65 -43.92 -22.71
N ASP A 177 14.82 -43.58 -23.70
CA ASP A 177 13.47 -44.10 -23.99
C ASP A 177 12.41 -44.02 -22.88
N ASN A 178 11.89 -42.81 -22.63
CA ASN A 178 10.50 -42.69 -22.20
C ASN A 178 9.76 -41.79 -23.20
N GLU A 179 8.89 -42.41 -24.01
CA GLU A 179 7.91 -41.69 -24.83
C GLU A 179 7.13 -40.74 -23.92
N LEU A 180 7.26 -39.44 -24.18
CA LEU A 180 6.52 -38.40 -23.48
C LEU A 180 5.03 -38.67 -23.65
N THR A 181 4.27 -38.56 -22.56
CA THR A 181 2.80 -38.65 -22.68
C THR A 181 2.27 -37.47 -23.48
N GLU A 182 1.13 -37.65 -24.15
CA GLU A 182 0.49 -36.63 -24.99
C GLU A 182 0.24 -35.32 -24.22
N GLU A 183 -0.07 -35.42 -22.93
CA GLU A 183 -0.23 -34.28 -22.03
C GLU A 183 1.08 -33.52 -21.77
N GLN A 184 2.21 -34.21 -21.67
CA GLN A 184 3.54 -33.61 -21.52
C GLN A 184 3.98 -32.91 -22.80
N SER A 185 3.69 -33.51 -23.96
CA SER A 185 3.95 -32.90 -25.27
C SER A 185 3.13 -31.62 -25.47
N ASN A 186 1.84 -31.66 -25.11
CA ASN A 186 0.96 -30.49 -25.19
C ASN A 186 1.39 -29.36 -24.24
N ALA A 187 1.85 -29.68 -23.03
CA ALA A 187 2.35 -28.68 -22.09
C ALA A 187 3.63 -27.98 -22.58
N ILE A 188 4.51 -28.72 -23.25
CA ILE A 188 5.74 -28.18 -23.84
C ILE A 188 5.40 -27.24 -25.00
N GLU A 189 4.51 -27.63 -25.92
CA GLU A 189 4.08 -26.74 -27.01
C GLU A 189 3.44 -25.44 -26.49
N LEU A 190 2.63 -25.53 -25.44
CA LEU A 190 1.99 -24.36 -24.83
C LEU A 190 3.03 -23.41 -24.22
N SER A 191 4.05 -23.96 -23.56
CA SER A 191 5.15 -23.17 -22.98
C SER A 191 5.99 -22.48 -24.05
N GLN A 192 6.30 -23.15 -25.16
CA GLN A 192 7.03 -22.56 -26.28
C GLN A 192 6.24 -21.46 -26.98
N TYR A 193 4.92 -21.63 -27.10
CA TYR A 193 4.03 -20.61 -27.64
C TYR A 193 4.02 -19.34 -26.77
N LEU A 194 3.94 -19.49 -25.44
CA LEU A 194 3.96 -18.36 -24.51
C LEU A 194 5.29 -17.60 -24.54
N ILE A 195 6.41 -18.32 -24.68
CA ILE A 195 7.75 -17.71 -24.81
C ILE A 195 7.85 -16.88 -26.11
N ARG A 196 7.30 -17.37 -27.22
CA ARG A 196 7.28 -16.63 -28.50
C ARG A 196 6.39 -15.39 -28.47
N GLN A 197 5.39 -15.31 -27.59
CA GLN A 197 4.59 -14.10 -27.39
C GLN A 197 5.27 -13.05 -26.49
N ALA A 198 6.24 -13.47 -25.67
CA ALA A 198 6.94 -12.61 -24.73
C ALA A 198 8.22 -11.98 -25.29
N LEU A 199 8.67 -12.42 -26.47
CA LEU A 199 9.77 -11.86 -27.27
C LEU A 199 9.22 -10.97 -28.38
#